data_AF-A0A969C7Y6-F1
#
_entry.id   AF-A0A969C7Y6-F1
#
_cell.length_a   1.000
_cell.length_b   1.000
_cell.length_c   1.000
_cell.angle_alpha   90.00
_cell.angle_beta   90.00
_cell.angle_gamma   90.00
#
_symmetry.space_group_name_H-M   'P 1'
#
loop_
_entity.id
_entity.type
_entity.pdbx_description
1 polymer ?
#
loop_
_entity_poly.entity_id
_entity_poly.type
_entity_poly.pdbx_seq_one_letter_code
_entity_poly.pdbx_strand_id
1 'polypeptide(L)'
;MTAPEVDELDVRDMRLLAQGHDAALNDLVERHAGRLFQYLVRCLQNEDDASDLAQETFARVYAHRLAYDPRRRFSTWLYAIASNLVKDHYRWRSRHPTVSIEENVGHSDRGSDSAGVLSYHEFNAAGMTFGVLFTDWRDSSEELAWAQSQLDGNGGIPTILVSHEILAPNSANPSVPNESNHGLLLWQELINENDQVFMSINGHNQGTAWRVQQNAFGNEVLQMVVDYQFTPFNGAGYLRELVFDTDADKIYASTFVAVDRSRSMDMVAGYEGGCAPRWRSSSAG
;
A
#
# COMPACT_ATOMS: atom_id res chain seq x y z
N MET A 1 -21.88 23.39 -31.42
CA MET A 1 -21.30 22.04 -31.30
C MET A 1 -22.07 21.34 -30.20
N THR A 2 -22.81 20.29 -30.50
CA THR A 2 -23.53 19.47 -29.52
C THR A 2 -22.53 18.66 -28.69
N ALA A 3 -22.76 18.52 -27.39
CA ALA A 3 -21.92 17.68 -26.53
C ALA A 3 -21.92 16.22 -27.05
N PRO A 4 -20.77 15.53 -27.02
CA PRO A 4 -20.68 14.14 -27.46
C PRO A 4 -21.56 13.22 -26.60
N GLU A 5 -22.07 12.15 -27.20
CA GLU A 5 -22.88 11.16 -26.48
C GLU A 5 -21.99 10.37 -25.50
N VAL A 6 -22.54 9.95 -24.35
CA VAL A 6 -21.75 9.27 -23.29
C VAL A 6 -21.00 8.04 -23.81
N ASP A 7 -21.60 7.32 -24.76
CA ASP A 7 -21.00 6.13 -25.39
C ASP A 7 -19.77 6.50 -26.26
N GLU A 8 -19.80 7.65 -26.94
CA GLU A 8 -18.67 8.15 -27.73
C GLU A 8 -17.49 8.55 -26.85
N LEU A 9 -17.78 9.20 -25.71
CA LEU A 9 -16.79 9.51 -24.68
C LEU A 9 -16.19 8.23 -24.09
N ASP A 10 -17.02 7.23 -23.78
CA ASP A 10 -16.55 5.93 -23.27
C ASP A 10 -15.59 5.24 -24.25
N VAL A 11 -15.95 5.20 -25.53
CA VAL A 11 -15.12 4.58 -26.58
C VAL A 11 -13.81 5.36 -26.77
N ARG A 12 -13.84 6.69 -26.70
CA ARG A 12 -12.63 7.51 -26.77
C ARG A 12 -11.69 7.20 -25.60
N ASP A 13 -12.21 7.16 -24.39
CA ASP A 13 -11.40 6.99 -23.18
C ASP A 13 -10.85 5.56 -23.10
N MET A 14 -11.62 4.54 -23.50
CA MET A 14 -11.11 3.17 -23.65
C MET A 14 -10.00 3.04 -24.69
N ARG A 15 -10.05 3.82 -25.78
CA ARG A 15 -8.96 3.85 -26.78
C ARG A 15 -7.70 4.47 -26.21
N LEU A 16 -7.83 5.56 -25.46
CA LEU A 16 -6.71 6.20 -24.76
C LEU A 16 -6.07 5.22 -23.76
N LEU A 17 -6.88 4.47 -23.02
CA LEU A 17 -6.39 3.44 -22.11
C LEU A 17 -5.64 2.31 -22.81
N ALA A 18 -6.14 1.85 -23.96
CA ALA A 18 -5.43 0.86 -24.77
C ALA A 18 -4.06 1.37 -25.27
N GLN A 19 -3.86 2.69 -25.32
CA GLN A 19 -2.61 3.33 -25.73
C GLN A 19 -1.69 3.69 -24.54
N GLY A 20 -2.07 3.35 -23.32
CA GLY A 20 -1.28 3.63 -22.10
C GLY A 20 -1.52 5.02 -21.50
N HIS A 21 -2.56 5.75 -21.92
CA HIS A 21 -2.97 6.99 -21.28
C HIS A 21 -3.89 6.70 -20.08
N ASP A 22 -3.28 6.26 -18.98
CA ASP A 22 -3.99 5.74 -17.80
C ASP A 22 -4.98 6.75 -17.17
N ALA A 23 -4.73 8.06 -17.32
CA ALA A 23 -5.61 9.10 -16.81
C ALA A 23 -7.04 9.07 -17.43
N ALA A 24 -7.22 8.49 -18.62
CA ALA A 24 -8.53 8.39 -19.28
C ALA A 24 -9.49 7.45 -18.52
N LEU A 25 -8.98 6.60 -17.64
CA LEU A 25 -9.81 5.73 -16.83
C LEU A 25 -10.62 6.54 -15.82
N ASN A 26 -10.11 7.67 -15.33
CA ASN A 26 -10.77 8.58 -14.39
C ASN A 26 -12.12 9.04 -14.89
N ASP A 27 -12.15 9.44 -16.17
CA ASP A 27 -13.35 9.91 -16.85
C ASP A 27 -14.40 8.80 -16.96
N LEU A 28 -13.99 7.54 -17.10
CA LEU A 28 -14.90 6.38 -17.06
C LEU A 28 -15.41 6.13 -15.63
N VAL A 29 -14.57 6.26 -14.60
CA VAL A 29 -14.97 6.10 -13.20
C VAL A 29 -16.02 7.12 -12.82
N GLU A 30 -15.71 8.39 -13.06
CA GLU A 30 -16.55 9.51 -12.67
C GLU A 30 -17.96 9.37 -13.27
N ARG A 31 -18.04 8.88 -14.51
CA ARG A 31 -19.32 8.69 -15.22
C ARG A 31 -20.09 7.45 -14.79
N HIS A 32 -19.43 6.38 -14.34
CA HIS A 32 -20.06 5.07 -14.16
C HIS A 32 -20.06 4.54 -12.72
N ALA A 33 -19.15 4.96 -11.85
CA ALA A 33 -18.94 4.38 -10.52
C ALA A 33 -20.17 4.47 -9.62
N GLY A 34 -20.87 5.61 -9.57
CA GLY A 34 -22.06 5.75 -8.75
C GLY A 34 -23.19 4.78 -9.15
N ARG A 35 -23.39 4.56 -10.46
CA ARG A 35 -24.40 3.62 -10.95
C ARG A 35 -23.99 2.16 -10.71
N LEU A 36 -22.71 1.86 -10.93
CA LEU A 36 -22.13 0.55 -10.67
C LEU A 36 -22.24 0.17 -9.19
N PHE A 37 -21.87 1.07 -8.28
CA PHE A 37 -21.95 0.86 -6.84
C PHE A 37 -23.40 0.57 -6.41
N GLN A 38 -24.37 1.38 -6.84
CA GLN A 38 -25.78 1.13 -6.54
C GLN A 38 -26.28 -0.21 -7.08
N TYR A 39 -25.77 -0.67 -8.22
CA TYR A 39 -26.07 -2.01 -8.73
C TYR A 39 -25.47 -3.10 -7.83
N LEU A 40 -24.21 -2.97 -7.43
CA LEU A 40 -23.51 -3.94 -6.57
C LEU A 40 -24.12 -4.01 -5.16
N VAL A 41 -24.49 -2.87 -4.56
CA VAL A 41 -25.22 -2.83 -3.28
C VAL A 41 -26.53 -3.61 -3.37
N ARG A 42 -27.28 -3.46 -4.47
CA ARG A 42 -28.52 -4.24 -4.67
C ARG A 42 -28.24 -5.73 -4.81
N CYS A 43 -27.13 -6.10 -5.45
CA CYS A 43 -26.74 -7.50 -5.59
C CYS A 43 -26.30 -8.11 -4.27
N LEU A 44 -25.44 -7.43 -3.50
CA LEU A 44 -24.72 -8.00 -2.36
C LEU A 44 -25.40 -7.75 -1.01
N GLN A 45 -26.22 -6.70 -0.90
CA GLN A 45 -26.84 -6.24 0.35
C GLN A 45 -25.81 -5.90 1.46
N ASN A 46 -24.59 -5.54 1.07
CA ASN A 46 -23.50 -5.10 1.94
C ASN A 46 -22.73 -4.01 1.20
N GLU A 47 -22.53 -2.85 1.84
CA GLU A 47 -21.90 -1.68 1.22
C GLU A 47 -20.38 -1.82 1.09
N ASP A 48 -19.72 -2.49 2.05
CA ASP A 48 -18.28 -2.73 2.04
C ASP A 48 -17.91 -3.70 0.91
N ASP A 49 -18.60 -4.85 0.84
CA ASP A 49 -18.46 -5.83 -0.25
C ASP A 49 -18.75 -5.17 -1.62
N ALA A 50 -19.72 -4.26 -1.68
CA ALA A 50 -20.05 -3.54 -2.91
C ALA A 50 -18.99 -2.51 -3.32
N SER A 51 -18.37 -1.84 -2.35
CA SER A 51 -17.24 -0.93 -2.57
C SER A 51 -16.05 -1.69 -3.15
N ASP A 52 -15.71 -2.83 -2.54
CA ASP A 52 -14.61 -3.69 -2.98
C ASP A 52 -14.85 -4.23 -4.39
N LEU A 53 -16.05 -4.77 -4.66
CA LEU A 53 -16.39 -5.27 -6.00
C LEU A 53 -16.44 -4.15 -7.05
N ALA A 54 -16.78 -2.92 -6.69
CA ALA A 54 -16.77 -1.79 -7.61
C ALA A 54 -15.34 -1.46 -8.03
N GLN A 55 -14.42 -1.42 -7.07
CA GLN A 55 -12.99 -1.21 -7.33
C GLN A 55 -12.44 -2.33 -8.22
N GLU A 56 -12.65 -3.58 -7.83
CA GLU A 56 -12.24 -4.78 -8.59
C GLU A 56 -12.79 -4.77 -10.03
N THR A 57 -14.04 -4.33 -10.23
CA THR A 57 -14.65 -4.26 -11.56
C THR A 57 -13.88 -3.33 -12.49
N PHE A 58 -13.55 -2.12 -12.04
CA PHE A 58 -12.82 -1.18 -12.87
C PHE A 58 -11.34 -1.54 -13.01
N ALA A 59 -10.77 -2.18 -12.00
CA ALA A 59 -9.43 -2.71 -12.10
C ALA A 59 -9.38 -3.80 -13.20
N ARG A 60 -10.40 -4.64 -13.33
CA ARG A 60 -10.55 -5.58 -14.47
C ARG A 60 -10.81 -4.90 -15.80
N VAL A 61 -11.54 -3.78 -15.83
CA VAL A 61 -11.65 -2.94 -17.04
C VAL A 61 -10.28 -2.49 -17.51
N TYR A 62 -9.43 -2.02 -16.60
CA TYR A 62 -8.05 -1.66 -16.91
C TYR A 62 -7.25 -2.86 -17.40
N ALA A 63 -7.20 -3.96 -16.63
CA ALA A 63 -6.45 -5.17 -16.99
C ALA A 63 -6.84 -5.71 -18.38
N HIS A 64 -8.12 -5.64 -18.72
CA HIS A 64 -8.67 -6.13 -19.99
C HIS A 64 -8.91 -5.04 -21.03
N ARG A 65 -8.36 -3.83 -20.86
CA ARG A 65 -8.59 -2.68 -21.76
C ARG A 65 -8.29 -2.97 -23.23
N LEU A 66 -7.28 -3.79 -23.51
CA LEU A 66 -6.91 -4.22 -24.87
C LEU A 66 -7.91 -5.19 -25.51
N ALA A 67 -8.74 -5.87 -24.70
CA ALA A 67 -9.74 -6.82 -25.16
C ALA A 67 -11.12 -6.18 -25.39
N TYR A 68 -11.27 -4.88 -25.12
CA TYR A 68 -12.52 -4.17 -25.32
C TYR A 68 -12.86 -4.02 -26.81
N ASP A 69 -14.08 -4.42 -27.19
CA ASP A 69 -14.61 -4.24 -28.54
C ASP A 69 -15.42 -2.94 -28.60
N PRO A 70 -14.95 -1.90 -29.31
CA PRO A 70 -15.62 -0.59 -29.37
C PRO A 70 -16.97 -0.62 -30.08
N ARG A 71 -17.37 -1.75 -30.68
CA ARG A 71 -18.73 -1.95 -31.24
C ARG A 71 -19.76 -2.30 -30.15
N ARG A 72 -19.31 -2.66 -28.95
CA ARG A 72 -20.18 -2.91 -27.79
C ARG A 72 -20.20 -1.66 -26.93
N ARG A 73 -21.34 -1.38 -26.29
CA ARG A 73 -21.43 -0.28 -25.31
C ARG A 73 -20.57 -0.60 -24.10
N PHE A 74 -19.77 0.37 -23.66
CA PHE A 74 -18.88 0.20 -22.51
C PHE A 74 -19.65 -0.23 -21.27
N SER A 75 -20.78 0.42 -20.98
CA SER A 75 -21.66 0.06 -19.87
C SER A 75 -22.04 -1.42 -19.86
N THR A 76 -22.40 -1.99 -21.00
CA THR A 76 -22.75 -3.43 -21.10
C THR A 76 -21.57 -4.32 -20.74
N TRP A 77 -20.36 -3.95 -21.19
CA TRP A 77 -19.15 -4.70 -20.86
C TRP A 77 -18.75 -4.56 -19.38
N LEU A 78 -18.85 -3.35 -18.82
CA LEU A 78 -18.63 -3.06 -17.40
C LEU A 78 -19.54 -3.91 -16.50
N TYR A 79 -20.84 -3.93 -16.77
CA TYR A 79 -21.79 -4.73 -15.97
C TYR A 79 -21.60 -6.24 -16.16
N ALA A 80 -21.08 -6.69 -17.29
CA ALA A 80 -20.73 -8.10 -17.48
C ALA A 80 -19.57 -8.52 -16.57
N ILE A 81 -18.55 -7.68 -16.43
CA ILE A 81 -17.44 -7.89 -15.49
C ILE A 81 -17.97 -7.92 -14.06
N ALA A 82 -18.74 -6.91 -13.66
CA ALA A 82 -19.34 -6.80 -12.32
C ALA A 82 -20.21 -8.02 -11.98
N SER A 83 -21.04 -8.47 -12.92
CA SER A 83 -21.91 -9.64 -12.73
C SER A 83 -21.12 -10.93 -12.49
N ASN A 84 -19.95 -11.08 -13.13
CA ASN A 84 -19.09 -12.24 -12.92
C ASN A 84 -18.45 -12.20 -11.53
N LEU A 85 -18.00 -11.01 -11.10
CA LEU A 85 -17.46 -10.80 -9.76
C LEU A 85 -18.46 -11.11 -8.65
N VAL A 86 -19.71 -10.66 -8.80
CA VAL A 86 -20.79 -10.98 -7.85
C VAL A 86 -20.99 -12.50 -7.74
N LYS A 87 -21.01 -13.22 -8.87
CA LYS A 87 -21.14 -14.69 -8.86
C LYS A 87 -19.96 -15.35 -8.16
N ASP A 88 -18.75 -14.89 -8.43
CA ASP A 88 -17.54 -15.45 -7.81
C ASP A 88 -17.50 -15.16 -6.31
N HIS A 89 -17.90 -13.96 -5.87
CA HIS A 89 -18.06 -13.61 -4.45
C HIS A 89 -19.02 -14.57 -3.74
N TYR A 90 -20.21 -14.81 -4.30
CA TYR A 90 -21.16 -15.76 -3.71
C TYR A 90 -20.65 -17.20 -3.68
N ARG A 91 -19.96 -17.65 -4.74
CA ARG A 91 -19.36 -18.98 -4.81
C ARG A 91 -18.26 -19.14 -3.77
N TRP A 92 -17.45 -18.11 -3.55
CA TRP A 92 -16.39 -18.11 -2.55
C TRP A 92 -16.96 -18.12 -1.14
N ARG A 93 -17.93 -17.25 -0.83
CA ARG A 93 -18.60 -17.14 0.47
C ARG A 93 -19.38 -18.40 0.85
N SER A 94 -19.95 -19.09 -0.12
CA SER A 94 -20.60 -20.39 0.08
C SER A 94 -19.60 -21.51 0.40
N ARG A 95 -18.33 -21.36 0.03
CA ARG A 95 -17.24 -22.33 0.30
C ARG A 95 -16.40 -21.97 1.52
N HIS A 96 -16.47 -20.72 1.98
CA HIS A 96 -15.75 -20.19 3.13
C HIS A 96 -16.74 -19.40 4.00
N PRO A 97 -17.52 -20.09 4.85
CA PRO A 97 -18.35 -19.42 5.85
C PRO A 97 -17.45 -18.54 6.72
N THR A 98 -17.73 -17.26 6.78
CA THR A 98 -16.95 -16.32 7.58
C THR A 98 -17.13 -16.63 9.07
N VAL A 99 -16.02 -16.93 9.74
CA VAL A 99 -15.91 -16.97 11.21
C VAL A 99 -15.16 -15.70 11.62
N SER A 100 -15.62 -15.03 12.66
CA SER A 100 -15.00 -13.82 13.21
C SER A 100 -13.54 -14.07 13.61
N ILE A 101 -12.66 -13.09 13.33
CA ILE A 101 -11.20 -13.15 13.55
C ILE A 101 -10.88 -12.94 15.04
N GLU A 102 -11.34 -13.84 15.90
CA GLU A 102 -10.87 -13.94 17.29
C GLU A 102 -10.05 -15.22 17.53
N GLU A 103 -9.78 -16.04 16.51
CA GLU A 103 -9.07 -17.30 16.70
C GLU A 103 -8.07 -17.60 15.54
N ASN A 104 -6.78 -17.61 15.89
CA ASN A 104 -5.66 -18.27 15.21
C ASN A 104 -5.08 -17.67 13.91
N VAL A 105 -4.32 -16.58 14.06
CA VAL A 105 -3.05 -16.41 13.35
C VAL A 105 -1.97 -16.17 14.40
N GLY A 106 -0.84 -16.87 14.33
CA GLY A 106 0.27 -16.73 15.29
C GLY A 106 1.00 -15.39 15.16
N HIS A 107 0.32 -14.30 15.46
CA HIS A 107 0.89 -12.99 15.79
C HIS A 107 1.14 -13.00 17.30
N SER A 108 2.37 -12.77 17.75
CA SER A 108 2.59 -12.35 19.13
C SER A 108 2.47 -10.83 19.15
N ASP A 109 1.27 -10.34 19.46
CA ASP A 109 1.07 -8.94 19.79
C ASP A 109 1.86 -8.64 21.08
N ARG A 110 2.94 -7.84 21.00
CA ARG A 110 3.76 -7.51 22.18
C ARG A 110 3.14 -6.38 23.01
N GLY A 111 2.09 -5.76 22.49
CA GLY A 111 1.25 -4.81 23.21
C GLY A 111 0.87 -3.63 22.33
N SER A 112 -0.23 -3.00 22.73
CA SER A 112 -0.56 -1.64 22.32
C SER A 112 -0.19 -0.67 23.43
N ASP A 113 -0.12 0.62 23.11
CA ASP A 113 -0.16 1.64 24.14
C ASP A 113 -1.51 1.62 24.88
N SER A 114 -1.64 2.42 25.93
CA SER A 114 -2.83 2.46 26.77
C SER A 114 -4.09 2.94 26.03
N ALA A 115 -3.92 3.70 24.95
CA ALA A 115 -5.02 4.17 24.10
C ALA A 115 -5.35 3.20 22.94
N GLY A 116 -4.49 2.21 22.67
CA GLY A 116 -4.67 1.26 21.56
C GLY A 116 -4.36 1.85 20.19
N VAL A 117 -3.62 2.95 20.14
CA VAL A 117 -3.28 3.72 18.95
C VAL A 117 -1.94 3.28 18.38
N LEU A 118 -0.95 3.05 19.25
CA LEU A 118 0.36 2.52 18.88
C LEU A 118 0.41 1.02 19.12
N SER A 119 1.16 0.29 18.30
CA SER A 119 1.35 -1.16 18.47
C SER A 119 2.74 -1.61 18.02
N TYR A 120 3.21 -2.70 18.62
CA TYR A 120 4.44 -3.38 18.21
C TYR A 120 4.16 -4.84 17.90
N HIS A 121 4.44 -5.23 16.67
CA HIS A 121 4.25 -6.59 16.19
C HIS A 121 5.56 -7.23 15.79
N GLU A 122 5.63 -8.55 15.93
CA GLU A 122 6.76 -9.33 15.45
C GLU A 122 6.33 -10.37 14.44
N PHE A 123 7.22 -10.61 13.49
CA PHE A 123 7.09 -11.73 12.57
C PHE A 123 8.44 -12.39 12.33
N ASN A 124 8.40 -13.67 11.98
CA ASN A 124 9.59 -14.44 11.64
C ASN A 124 9.67 -14.65 10.12
N ALA A 125 10.79 -14.31 9.51
CA ALA A 125 11.05 -14.52 8.09
C ALA A 125 12.54 -14.76 7.86
N ALA A 126 12.88 -15.61 6.87
CA ALA A 126 14.27 -15.94 6.53
C ALA A 126 15.15 -16.38 7.72
N GLY A 127 14.56 -17.03 8.75
CA GLY A 127 15.27 -17.44 9.96
C GLY A 127 15.58 -16.31 10.95
N MET A 128 15.03 -15.12 10.72
CA MET A 128 15.19 -13.93 11.56
C MET A 128 13.84 -13.44 12.09
N THR A 129 13.90 -12.70 13.19
CA THR A 129 12.74 -12.00 13.76
C THR A 129 12.81 -10.53 13.36
N PHE A 130 11.69 -9.97 12.92
CA PHE A 130 11.53 -8.56 12.58
C PHE A 130 10.49 -7.92 13.48
N GLY A 131 10.72 -6.66 13.82
CA GLY A 131 9.77 -5.80 14.51
C GLY A 131 9.04 -4.89 13.52
N VAL A 132 7.78 -4.60 13.81
CA VAL A 132 7.01 -3.54 13.14
C VAL A 132 6.38 -2.68 14.22
N LEU A 133 6.85 -1.43 14.31
CA LEU A 133 6.34 -0.42 15.23
C LEU A 133 5.40 0.51 14.48
N PHE A 134 4.13 0.54 14.87
CA PHE A 134 3.13 1.45 14.33
C PHE A 134 2.99 2.69 15.23
N THR A 135 3.03 3.88 14.62
CA THR A 135 2.84 5.18 15.31
C THR A 135 1.70 6.00 14.70
N ASP A 136 1.18 6.96 15.48
CA ASP A 136 0.01 7.75 15.09
C ASP A 136 0.38 8.99 14.26
N TRP A 137 -0.66 9.66 13.76
CA TRP A 137 -0.60 10.99 13.20
C TRP A 137 -0.72 12.04 14.32
N ARG A 138 0.44 12.38 14.92
CA ARG A 138 0.69 13.32 16.05
C ARG A 138 0.93 12.63 17.39
N ASP A 139 1.97 11.82 17.43
CA ASP A 139 2.47 11.20 18.67
C ASP A 139 2.75 12.26 19.75
N SER A 140 2.07 12.11 20.88
CA SER A 140 2.34 12.80 22.14
C SER A 140 3.65 12.30 22.76
N SER A 141 4.16 13.04 23.75
CA SER A 141 5.36 12.62 24.49
C SER A 141 5.19 11.27 25.21
N GLU A 142 3.96 10.91 25.62
CA GLU A 142 3.68 9.63 26.26
C GLU A 142 3.72 8.48 25.24
N GLU A 143 3.16 8.69 24.05
CA GLU A 143 3.19 7.72 22.94
C GLU A 143 4.62 7.50 22.43
N LEU A 144 5.41 8.56 22.27
CA LEU A 144 6.84 8.46 21.91
C LEU A 144 7.65 7.72 22.99
N ALA A 145 7.38 7.98 24.28
CA ALA A 145 8.05 7.27 25.37
C ALA A 145 7.69 5.78 25.39
N TRP A 146 6.43 5.44 25.10
CA TRP A 146 6.01 4.06 24.94
C TRP A 146 6.70 3.39 23.75
N ALA A 147 6.73 4.06 22.59
CA ALA A 147 7.39 3.57 21.39
C ALA A 147 8.89 3.31 21.64
N GLN A 148 9.56 4.26 22.31
CA GLN A 148 10.96 4.10 22.72
C GLN A 148 11.14 2.91 23.66
N SER A 149 10.23 2.70 24.63
CA SER A 149 10.30 1.55 25.53
C SER A 149 10.19 0.21 24.80
N GLN A 150 9.44 0.15 23.68
CA GLN A 150 9.40 -1.02 22.82
C GLN A 150 10.72 -1.21 22.08
N LEU A 151 11.35 -0.16 21.57
CA LEU A 151 12.66 -0.27 20.92
C LEU A 151 13.74 -0.73 21.92
N ASP A 152 13.78 -0.15 23.11
CA ASP A 152 14.70 -0.52 24.19
C ASP A 152 14.53 -1.99 24.62
N GLY A 153 13.29 -2.45 24.78
CA GLY A 153 12.96 -3.81 25.18
C GLY A 153 13.24 -4.86 24.09
N ASN A 154 13.27 -4.44 22.83
CA ASN A 154 13.44 -5.28 21.65
C ASN A 154 14.78 -4.99 20.92
N GLY A 155 15.78 -4.51 21.66
CA GLY A 155 17.12 -4.22 21.15
C GLY A 155 17.71 -5.35 20.30
N GLY A 156 18.27 -4.99 19.14
CA GLY A 156 18.86 -5.94 18.20
C GLY A 156 17.88 -6.67 17.27
N ILE A 157 16.56 -6.42 17.40
CA ILE A 157 15.56 -6.88 16.43
C ILE A 157 15.43 -5.81 15.32
N PRO A 158 15.77 -6.12 14.05
CA PRO A 158 15.58 -5.19 12.94
C PRO A 158 14.12 -4.75 12.87
N THR A 159 13.89 -3.44 13.01
CA THR A 159 12.55 -2.88 13.17
C THR A 159 12.20 -1.95 12.02
N ILE A 160 11.00 -2.13 11.48
CA ILE A 160 10.36 -1.24 10.51
C ILE A 160 9.42 -0.31 11.30
N LEU A 161 9.60 1.00 11.15
CA LEU A 161 8.69 1.99 11.71
C LEU A 161 7.63 2.38 10.68
N VAL A 162 6.37 2.22 11.02
CA VAL A 162 5.24 2.63 10.18
C VAL A 162 4.51 3.77 10.86
N SER A 163 4.34 4.88 10.16
CA SER A 163 3.60 6.04 10.68
C SER A 163 2.68 6.62 9.61
N HIS A 164 1.72 7.43 10.00
CA HIS A 164 0.85 8.11 9.06
C HIS A 164 1.60 9.12 8.17
N GLU A 165 2.54 9.88 8.74
CA GLU A 165 3.20 10.98 8.02
C GLU A 165 4.68 11.13 8.42
N ILE A 166 5.60 10.94 7.47
CA ILE A 166 7.03 11.21 7.64
C ILE A 166 7.53 12.03 6.45
N LEU A 167 7.46 11.42 5.27
CA LEU A 167 7.87 12.02 4.00
C LEU A 167 6.67 12.38 3.12
N ALA A 168 6.88 13.34 2.24
CA ALA A 168 5.98 13.69 1.16
C ALA A 168 6.75 13.76 -0.18
N PRO A 169 6.16 13.33 -1.30
CA PRO A 169 6.76 13.55 -2.60
C PRO A 169 7.00 15.04 -2.87
N ASN A 170 8.10 15.35 -3.54
CA ASN A 170 8.49 16.72 -3.87
C ASN A 170 8.33 16.95 -5.37
N SER A 171 7.30 17.70 -5.76
CA SER A 171 7.01 18.01 -7.16
C SER A 171 8.07 18.91 -7.83
N ALA A 172 8.78 19.71 -7.04
CA ALA A 172 9.86 20.58 -7.53
C ALA A 172 11.19 19.83 -7.69
N ASN A 173 11.42 18.79 -6.87
CA ASN A 173 12.60 17.95 -6.94
C ASN A 173 12.27 16.48 -6.59
N PRO A 174 11.85 15.67 -7.57
CA PRO A 174 11.43 14.28 -7.32
C PRO A 174 12.49 13.37 -6.70
N SER A 175 13.78 13.74 -6.79
CA SER A 175 14.89 12.99 -6.19
C SER A 175 15.06 13.25 -4.69
N VAL A 176 14.39 14.26 -4.12
CA VAL A 176 14.54 14.66 -2.71
C VAL A 176 13.15 14.87 -2.10
N PRO A 177 12.59 13.88 -1.38
CA PRO A 177 11.30 14.02 -0.73
C PRO A 177 11.31 15.16 0.29
N ASN A 178 10.15 15.79 0.47
CA ASN A 178 9.91 16.72 1.56
C ASN A 178 9.72 15.94 2.86
N GLU A 179 10.08 16.55 3.99
CA GLU A 179 9.89 15.99 5.33
C GLU A 179 8.90 16.87 6.09
N SER A 180 7.95 16.25 6.80
CA SER A 180 7.00 16.97 7.64
C SER A 180 7.62 17.29 9.02
N ASN A 181 7.03 18.23 9.76
CA ASN A 181 7.45 18.49 11.14
C ASN A 181 7.31 17.24 12.03
N HIS A 182 6.27 16.42 11.77
CA HIS A 182 6.08 15.15 12.47
C HIS A 182 7.15 14.13 12.08
N GLY A 183 7.49 14.04 10.79
CA GLY A 183 8.59 13.21 10.31
C GLY A 183 9.93 13.58 10.93
N LEU A 184 10.21 14.88 11.09
CA LEU A 184 11.41 15.35 11.77
C LEU A 184 11.43 14.98 13.26
N LEU A 185 10.28 15.03 13.94
CA LEU A 185 10.14 14.59 15.33
C LEU A 185 10.43 13.09 15.45
N LEU A 186 9.80 12.25 14.62
CA LEU A 186 10.06 10.81 14.60
C LEU A 186 11.51 10.48 14.23
N TRP A 187 12.11 11.26 13.33
CA TRP A 187 13.52 11.13 13.00
C TRP A 187 14.39 11.39 14.24
N GLN A 188 14.17 12.50 14.93
CA GLN A 188 15.00 12.91 16.07
C GLN A 188 14.81 12.03 17.30
N GLU A 189 13.58 11.66 17.62
CA GLU A 189 13.25 11.00 18.89
C GLU A 189 13.30 9.47 18.79
N LEU A 190 13.09 8.88 17.61
CA LEU A 190 13.03 7.43 17.44
C LEU A 190 14.04 6.92 16.40
N ILE A 191 14.00 7.39 15.16
CA ILE A 191 14.74 6.73 14.07
C ILE A 191 16.26 6.96 14.19
N ASN A 192 16.70 8.18 14.48
CA ASN A 192 18.12 8.55 14.50
C ASN A 192 18.86 7.96 15.71
N GLU A 193 18.16 7.82 16.84
CA GLU A 193 18.73 7.43 18.13
C GLU A 193 18.59 5.92 18.44
N ASN A 194 18.00 5.14 17.55
CA ASN A 194 17.88 3.69 17.70
C ASN A 194 18.60 2.94 16.57
N ASP A 195 19.53 2.05 16.94
CA ASP A 195 20.39 1.33 15.99
C ASP A 195 19.64 0.33 15.11
N GLN A 196 18.54 -0.22 15.63
CA GLN A 196 17.76 -1.32 15.07
C GLN A 196 16.72 -0.88 14.03
N VAL A 197 16.42 0.42 13.95
CA VAL A 197 15.44 0.95 12.98
C VAL A 197 16.14 1.13 11.65
N PHE A 198 15.82 0.27 10.68
CA PHE A 198 16.48 0.24 9.38
C PHE A 198 15.57 0.74 8.24
N MET A 199 14.27 0.83 8.50
CA MET A 199 13.30 1.26 7.50
C MET A 199 12.16 2.05 8.16
N SER A 200 11.68 3.09 7.48
CA SER A 200 10.40 3.72 7.80
C SER A 200 9.48 3.79 6.58
N ILE A 201 8.18 3.63 6.83
CA ILE A 201 7.14 3.67 5.81
C ILE A 201 6.03 4.62 6.28
N ASN A 202 5.60 5.52 5.40
CA ASN A 202 4.43 6.35 5.66
C ASN A 202 3.49 6.47 4.48
N GLY A 203 2.27 6.92 4.76
CA GLY A 203 1.25 7.29 3.79
C GLY A 203 0.93 8.78 3.84
N HIS A 204 -0.36 9.12 3.73
CA HIS A 204 -0.96 10.46 3.86
C HIS A 204 -0.64 11.47 2.74
N ASN A 205 0.59 11.46 2.23
CA ASN A 205 1.05 12.36 1.18
C ASN A 205 1.02 11.70 -0.19
N GLN A 206 0.09 12.13 -1.04
CA GLN A 206 -0.15 11.57 -2.37
C GLN A 206 1.13 11.33 -3.18
N GLY A 207 1.32 10.09 -3.62
CA GLY A 207 2.40 9.65 -4.50
C GLY A 207 3.41 8.74 -3.81
N THR A 208 4.56 8.59 -4.45
CA THR A 208 5.65 7.75 -3.95
C THR A 208 6.97 8.48 -3.99
N ALA A 209 7.75 8.36 -2.92
CA ALA A 209 9.13 8.82 -2.90
C ALA A 209 9.90 8.02 -1.85
N TRP A 210 11.22 8.04 -1.95
CA TRP A 210 12.08 7.38 -0.98
C TRP A 210 13.38 8.17 -0.84
N ARG A 211 14.04 7.99 0.30
CA ARG A 211 15.41 8.44 0.54
C ARG A 211 16.13 7.45 1.43
N VAL A 212 17.45 7.56 1.43
CA VAL A 212 18.33 6.85 2.36
C VAL A 212 19.03 7.90 3.19
N GLN A 213 19.03 7.72 4.51
CA GLN A 213 19.68 8.64 5.44
C GLN A 213 20.39 7.84 6.53
N GLN A 214 21.57 8.29 6.94
CA GLN A 214 22.31 7.63 8.02
C GLN A 214 21.80 8.09 9.39
N ASN A 215 21.60 7.15 10.31
CA ASN A 215 21.28 7.45 11.71
C ASN A 215 22.56 7.78 12.52
N ALA A 216 22.42 8.08 13.83
CA ALA A 216 23.54 8.45 14.70
C ALA A 216 24.62 7.35 14.85
N PHE A 217 24.27 6.11 14.53
CA PHE A 217 25.16 4.95 14.57
C PHE A 217 25.90 4.70 13.24
N GLY A 218 25.63 5.53 12.23
CA GLY A 218 26.20 5.38 10.88
C GLY A 218 25.50 4.32 10.03
N ASN A 219 24.35 3.81 10.47
CA ASN A 219 23.58 2.84 9.72
C ASN A 219 22.66 3.53 8.73
N GLU A 220 22.50 2.96 7.54
CA GLU A 220 21.59 3.49 6.54
C GLU A 220 20.13 3.11 6.85
N VAL A 221 19.25 4.11 6.86
CA VAL A 221 17.81 3.95 7.06
C VAL A 221 17.08 4.27 5.75
N LEU A 222 16.36 3.28 5.22
CA LEU A 222 15.49 3.46 4.06
C LEU A 222 14.15 4.08 4.50
N GLN A 223 13.87 5.30 4.07
CA GLN A 223 12.60 5.97 4.37
C GLN A 223 11.77 6.05 3.09
N MET A 224 10.50 5.66 3.16
CA MET A 224 9.62 5.58 1.99
C MET A 224 8.22 6.14 2.29
N VAL A 225 7.72 6.97 1.39
CA VAL A 225 6.29 7.30 1.32
C VAL A 225 5.65 6.50 0.20
N VAL A 226 4.57 5.81 0.52
CA VAL A 226 3.75 5.05 -0.42
C VAL A 226 2.30 5.40 -0.16
N ASP A 227 1.75 6.35 -0.92
CA ASP A 227 0.35 6.72 -0.80
C ASP A 227 -0.35 6.79 -2.16
N TYR A 228 -1.24 5.83 -2.38
CA TYR A 228 -2.08 5.76 -3.57
C TYR A 228 -3.51 6.25 -3.32
N GLN A 229 -3.87 6.72 -2.11
CA GLN A 229 -5.25 6.97 -1.70
C GLN A 229 -5.98 8.02 -2.55
N PHE A 230 -5.25 8.94 -3.19
CA PHE A 230 -5.81 9.95 -4.10
C PHE A 230 -5.46 9.69 -5.57
N THR A 231 -4.83 8.56 -5.86
CA THR A 231 -4.77 8.08 -7.25
C THR A 231 -6.17 7.58 -7.65
N PRO A 232 -6.47 7.55 -8.96
CA PRO A 232 -7.76 7.06 -9.44
C PRO A 232 -8.15 5.74 -8.79
N PHE A 233 -9.44 5.59 -8.43
CA PHE A 233 -9.97 4.45 -7.66
C PHE A 233 -9.46 4.30 -6.24
N ASN A 234 -9.15 5.40 -5.55
CA ASN A 234 -8.66 5.34 -4.17
C ASN A 234 -7.37 4.50 -4.04
N GLY A 235 -6.59 4.41 -5.12
CA GLY A 235 -5.46 3.49 -5.21
C GLY A 235 -5.65 2.30 -6.14
N ALA A 236 -6.84 2.01 -6.70
CA ALA A 236 -7.08 0.86 -7.60
C ALA A 236 -6.64 -0.51 -7.06
N GLY A 237 -6.41 -0.64 -5.75
CA GLY A 237 -5.74 -1.81 -5.17
C GLY A 237 -4.25 -1.89 -5.52
N TYR A 238 -3.58 -0.77 -5.75
CA TYR A 238 -2.12 -0.69 -5.85
C TYR A 238 -1.52 -1.14 -4.52
N LEU A 239 -0.75 -2.21 -4.61
CA LEU A 239 0.00 -2.78 -3.51
C LEU A 239 1.48 -2.56 -3.76
N ARG A 240 2.21 -2.25 -2.70
CA ARG A 240 3.66 -2.25 -2.70
C ARG A 240 4.13 -3.58 -2.10
N GLU A 241 4.80 -4.39 -2.91
CA GLU A 241 5.53 -5.56 -2.43
C GLU A 241 6.97 -5.14 -2.12
N LEU A 242 7.40 -5.46 -0.90
CA LEU A 242 8.79 -5.35 -0.47
C LEU A 242 9.36 -6.77 -0.35
N VAL A 243 10.42 -7.06 -1.09
CA VAL A 243 11.15 -8.32 -1.01
C VAL A 243 12.49 -8.04 -0.34
N PHE A 244 12.69 -8.67 0.81
CA PHE A 244 13.92 -8.60 1.57
C PHE A 244 14.79 -9.80 1.16
N ASP A 245 15.87 -9.53 0.43
CA ASP A 245 16.87 -10.52 0.05
C ASP A 245 18.04 -10.43 1.04
N THR A 246 17.99 -11.31 2.05
CA THR A 246 18.95 -11.34 3.14
C THR A 246 20.32 -11.85 2.73
N ASP A 247 20.40 -12.64 1.64
CA ASP A 247 21.66 -13.18 1.13
C ASP A 247 22.40 -12.14 0.29
N ALA A 248 21.65 -11.36 -0.51
CA ALA A 248 22.18 -10.27 -1.31
C ALA A 248 22.36 -8.96 -0.54
N ASP A 249 21.80 -8.86 0.68
CA ASP A 249 21.72 -7.63 1.47
C ASP A 249 20.99 -6.50 0.72
N LYS A 250 19.83 -6.84 0.14
CA LYS A 250 19.05 -5.92 -0.71
C LYS A 250 17.56 -5.94 -0.38
N ILE A 251 16.92 -4.78 -0.53
CA ILE A 251 15.47 -4.65 -0.51
C ILE A 251 15.01 -4.27 -1.91
N TYR A 252 14.08 -5.05 -2.46
CA TYR A 252 13.42 -4.76 -3.73
C TYR A 252 12.00 -4.28 -3.46
N ALA A 253 11.61 -3.20 -4.13
CA ALA A 253 10.28 -2.64 -4.02
C ALA A 253 9.59 -2.71 -5.38
N SER A 254 8.37 -3.25 -5.43
CA SER A 254 7.59 -3.28 -6.67
C SER A 254 6.14 -2.88 -6.43
N THR A 255 5.58 -2.10 -7.34
CA THR A 255 4.17 -1.72 -7.31
C THR A 255 3.41 -2.61 -8.27
N PHE A 256 2.27 -3.13 -7.83
CA PHE A 256 1.37 -3.88 -8.70
C PHE A 256 -0.07 -3.56 -8.35
N VAL A 257 -0.98 -3.74 -9.30
CA VAL A 257 -2.41 -3.66 -9.06
C VAL A 257 -2.87 -5.03 -8.59
N ALA A 258 -3.64 -5.13 -7.50
CA ALA A 258 -4.06 -6.41 -6.93
C ALA A 258 -4.71 -7.37 -7.96
N VAL A 259 -5.37 -6.81 -8.99
CA VAL A 259 -6.04 -7.57 -10.05
C VAL A 259 -5.18 -7.90 -11.26
N ASP A 260 -4.05 -7.23 -11.43
CA ASP A 260 -3.13 -7.41 -12.53
C ASP A 260 -1.70 -7.45 -11.98
N ARG A 261 -1.22 -8.68 -11.73
CA ARG A 261 0.15 -8.94 -11.30
C ARG A 261 1.16 -8.81 -12.44
N SER A 262 0.76 -8.33 -13.63
CA SER A 262 1.74 -7.94 -14.65
C SER A 262 2.51 -6.72 -14.13
N ARG A 263 3.69 -7.01 -13.59
CA ARG A 263 4.56 -6.08 -12.86
C ARG A 263 4.77 -4.78 -13.64
N SER A 264 4.28 -3.65 -13.14
CA SER A 264 4.98 -2.39 -13.33
C SER A 264 6.17 -2.41 -12.37
N MET A 265 7.31 -2.92 -12.83
CA MET A 265 8.57 -2.71 -12.13
C MET A 265 8.88 -1.21 -12.18
N ASP A 266 8.31 -0.45 -11.25
CA ASP A 266 9.04 0.69 -10.71
C ASP A 266 10.27 0.09 -10.07
N MET A 267 11.38 0.03 -10.83
CA MET A 267 12.68 -0.12 -10.20
C MET A 267 12.85 1.12 -9.32
N VAL A 268 12.52 0.99 -8.04
CA VAL A 268 13.44 1.51 -7.02
C VAL A 268 14.74 0.81 -7.36
N ALA A 269 15.59 1.49 -8.12
CA ALA A 269 16.91 1.04 -8.52
C ALA A 269 17.48 0.29 -7.33
N GLY A 270 17.79 -1.00 -7.53
CA GLY A 270 18.10 -1.92 -6.43
C GLY A 270 18.91 -1.18 -5.39
N TYR A 271 18.35 -1.01 -4.20
CA TYR A 271 19.07 -0.34 -3.14
C TYR A 271 20.31 -1.21 -2.88
N GLU A 272 21.46 -0.70 -3.29
CA GLU A 272 22.78 -1.31 -3.07
C GLU A 272 23.43 -0.78 -1.79
N GLY A 273 22.67 -0.02 -0.99
CA GLY A 273 23.07 0.28 0.36
C GLY A 273 22.81 -0.94 1.23
N GLY A 274 23.82 -1.36 1.97
CA GLY A 274 23.68 -2.50 2.86
C GLY A 274 22.62 -2.19 3.91
N CYS A 275 21.75 -3.13 4.22
CA CYS A 275 20.85 -2.95 5.35
C CYS A 275 21.68 -2.78 6.64
N ALA A 276 21.26 -1.80 7.44
CA ALA A 276 21.70 -1.51 8.80
C ALA A 276 21.90 -2.76 9.69
N PRO A 277 22.65 -2.61 10.79
CA PRO A 277 23.80 -3.44 11.13
C PRO A 277 23.44 -4.93 11.28
N ARG A 278 23.83 -5.71 10.27
CA ARG A 278 23.91 -7.18 10.29
C ARG A 278 22.55 -7.87 10.46
N TRP A 279 22.08 -8.45 9.35
CA TRP A 279 21.29 -9.70 9.30
C TRP A 279 21.94 -10.89 10.04
N ARG A 280 23.03 -10.67 10.77
CA ARG A 280 23.78 -11.68 11.51
C ARG A 280 23.33 -11.66 12.95
N SER A 281 22.28 -12.40 13.27
CA SER A 281 22.25 -13.08 14.56
C SER A 281 22.66 -14.55 14.35
N SER A 282 23.74 -14.91 15.05
CA SER A 282 23.99 -16.24 15.62
C SER A 282 23.75 -17.48 14.75
N SER A 283 24.77 -17.89 13.98
CA SER A 283 25.05 -19.33 13.79
C SER A 283 26.52 -19.58 13.45
N ALA A 284 27.33 -19.79 14.49
CA ALA A 284 28.40 -20.79 14.60
C ALA A 284 29.38 -20.35 15.70
N GLY A 285 29.53 -21.21 16.73
CA GLY A 285 30.67 -21.17 17.63
C GLY A 285 31.95 -21.68 16.99
#